data_AF-A0A848CHW7-F1
#
_entry.id   AF-A0A848CHW7-F1
#
_cell.length_a   1.000
_cell.length_b   1.000
_cell.length_c   1.000
_cell.angle_alpha   90.00
_cell.angle_beta   90.00
_cell.angle_gamma   90.00
#
_symmetry.space_group_name_H-M   'P 1'
#
loop_
_entity.id
_entity.type
_entity.pdbx_description
1 polymer ?
#
loop_
_entity_poly.entity_id
_entity_poly.type
_entity_poly.pdbx_seq_one_letter_code
_entity_poly.pdbx_strand_id
1 'polypeptide(L)'
;MRRYDENGKEMVVYTTEELAALQRLPGAGREMTDAEITAAALADPDTVPPSANEAPFAGKTGREALAELFPPETVETLLAPRRGRPKSERPKIQFTARFDADIVEHFRSTGKGWQVRMEEVLRKAIDIGL
;
A
#
# COMPACT_ATOMS: atom_id res chain seq x y z
N MET A 1 1.46 23.69 -5.92
CA MET A 1 1.56 24.12 -4.51
C MET A 1 2.66 23.29 -3.88
N ARG A 2 3.82 23.88 -3.53
CA ARG A 2 4.95 23.14 -2.96
C ARG A 2 4.59 22.68 -1.55
N ARG A 3 4.66 21.37 -1.28
CA ARG A 3 4.46 20.81 0.07
C ARG A 3 5.84 20.51 0.62
N TYR A 4 6.08 20.81 1.89
CA TYR A 4 7.34 20.53 2.57
C TYR A 4 7.07 19.53 3.70
N ASP A 5 8.02 18.63 3.97
CA ASP A 5 7.96 17.73 5.14
C ASP A 5 8.37 18.46 6.44
N GLU A 6 8.26 17.78 7.58
CA GLU A 6 8.56 18.33 8.91
C GLU A 6 10.03 18.78 9.07
N ASN A 7 10.92 18.37 8.17
CA ASN A 7 12.33 18.76 8.13
C ASN A 7 12.62 19.89 7.12
N GLY A 8 11.58 20.48 6.51
CA GLY A 8 11.72 21.54 5.51
C GLY A 8 12.15 21.05 4.12
N LYS A 9 12.14 19.73 3.87
CA LYS A 9 12.45 19.17 2.55
C LYS A 9 11.22 19.24 1.65
N GLU A 10 11.41 19.70 0.42
CA GLU A 10 10.31 19.81 -0.55
C GLU A 10 9.79 18.42 -0.92
N MET A 11 8.55 18.13 -0.54
CA MET A 11 7.80 16.97 -1.01
C MET A 11 7.30 17.25 -2.43
N VAL A 12 8.01 16.68 -3.40
CA VAL A 12 7.59 16.69 -4.80
C VAL A 12 6.48 15.65 -4.98
N VAL A 13 5.27 16.13 -5.23
CA VAL A 13 4.12 15.29 -5.53
C VAL A 13 3.95 15.25 -7.05
N TYR A 14 4.22 14.10 -7.65
CA TYR A 14 4.03 13.89 -9.08
C TYR A 14 2.60 13.44 -9.37
N THR A 15 2.01 13.98 -10.44
CA THR A 15 0.82 13.41 -11.07
C THR A 15 1.16 12.07 -11.74
N THR A 16 0.14 11.28 -12.10
CA THR A 16 0.34 9.99 -12.79
C THR A 16 1.09 10.14 -14.11
N GLU A 17 0.81 11.21 -14.85
CA GLU A 17 1.46 11.51 -16.13
C GLU A 17 2.92 11.94 -15.93
N GLU A 18 3.19 12.80 -14.95
CA GLU A 18 4.55 13.22 -14.61
C GLU A 18 5.39 12.03 -14.11
N LEU A 19 4.81 11.14 -13.29
CA LEU A 19 5.47 9.92 -12.82
C LEU A 19 5.84 8.99 -13.99
N ALA A 20 4.99 8.90 -15.01
CA ALA A 20 5.25 8.10 -16.20
C ALA A 20 6.37 8.70 -17.08
N ALA A 21 6.54 10.01 -17.06
CA ALA A 21 7.59 10.73 -17.80
C ALA A 21 8.96 10.71 -17.09
N LEU A 22 9.03 10.31 -15.81
CA LEU A 22 10.30 10.23 -15.10
C LEU A 22 11.21 9.16 -15.71
N GLN A 23 12.48 9.54 -15.88
CA GLN A 23 13.51 8.61 -16.33
C GLN A 23 13.67 7.48 -15.31
N ARG A 24 13.39 6.26 -15.78
CA ARG A 24 13.62 5.05 -14.98
C ARG A 24 15.12 4.79 -14.87
N LEU A 25 15.54 4.28 -13.72
CA LEU A 25 16.92 3.80 -13.55
C LEU A 25 17.21 2.70 -14.58
N PRO A 26 18.45 2.59 -15.07
CA PRO A 26 18.83 1.51 -15.96
C PRO A 26 18.51 0.16 -15.32
N GLY A 27 17.72 -0.67 -16.00
CA GLY A 27 17.27 -1.97 -15.50
C GLY A 27 16.01 -1.95 -14.64
N ALA A 28 15.40 -0.79 -14.36
CA ALA A 28 14.13 -0.74 -13.63
C ALA A 28 12.99 -1.34 -14.46
N GLY A 29 12.23 -2.27 -13.85
CA GLY A 29 11.11 -2.96 -14.50
C GLY A 29 11.51 -4.21 -15.31
N ARG A 30 12.80 -4.58 -15.32
CA ARG A 30 13.22 -5.89 -15.82
C ARG A 30 12.75 -6.99 -14.87
N GLU A 31 12.43 -8.16 -15.41
CA GLU A 31 12.29 -9.36 -14.58
C GLU A 31 13.67 -9.73 -14.01
N MET A 32 13.72 -9.97 -12.71
CA MET A 32 14.89 -10.52 -12.04
C MET A 32 14.62 -11.99 -11.75
N THR A 33 15.63 -12.81 -12.00
CA THR A 33 15.61 -14.21 -11.58
C THR A 33 15.72 -14.30 -10.05
N ASP A 34 15.23 -15.40 -9.48
CA ASP A 34 15.33 -15.67 -8.03
C ASP A 34 16.80 -15.63 -7.53
N ALA A 35 17.73 -16.10 -8.36
CA ALA A 35 19.16 -16.05 -8.08
C ALA A 35 19.71 -14.60 -8.02
N GLU A 36 19.27 -13.73 -8.93
CA GLU A 36 19.67 -12.31 -8.92
C GLU A 36 19.09 -11.56 -7.71
N ILE A 37 17.84 -11.86 -7.33
CA ILE A 37 17.20 -11.29 -6.14
C ILE A 37 17.97 -11.71 -4.89
N THR A 38 18.30 -13.00 -4.78
CA THR A 38 19.06 -13.56 -3.64
C THR A 38 20.46 -12.97 -3.56
N ALA A 39 21.16 -12.87 -4.70
CA ALA A 39 22.49 -12.27 -4.76
C ALA A 39 22.47 -10.78 -4.35
N ALA A 40 21.45 -10.02 -4.77
CA ALA A 40 21.30 -8.62 -4.39
C ALA A 40 21.06 -8.47 -2.88
N ALA A 41 20.21 -9.32 -2.28
CA ALA A 41 19.99 -9.31 -0.83
C ALA A 41 21.25 -9.67 -0.03
N LEU A 42 22.04 -10.64 -0.49
CA LEU A 42 23.28 -11.04 0.20
C LEU A 42 24.42 -10.02 0.05
N ALA A 43 24.45 -9.27 -1.04
CA ALA A 43 25.48 -8.25 -1.29
C ALA A 43 25.19 -6.91 -0.58
N ASP A 44 23.96 -6.73 -0.07
CA ASP A 44 23.55 -5.51 0.61
C ASP A 44 24.24 -5.40 2.00
N PRO A 45 25.08 -4.37 2.23
CA PRO A 45 25.74 -4.17 3.51
C PRO A 45 24.77 -3.89 4.67
N ASP A 46 23.56 -3.39 4.39
CA ASP A 46 22.51 -3.14 5.38
C ASP A 46 21.69 -4.40 5.70
N THR A 47 21.83 -5.47 4.91
CA THR A 47 21.23 -6.77 5.19
C THR A 47 22.06 -7.48 6.26
N VAL A 48 21.83 -7.12 7.53
CA VAL A 48 22.44 -7.78 8.68
C VAL A 48 21.75 -9.14 8.87
N PRO A 49 22.43 -10.29 8.67
CA PRO A 49 21.82 -11.58 8.96
C PRO A 49 21.48 -11.65 10.45
N PRO A 50 20.34 -12.25 10.82
CA PRO A 50 20.01 -12.43 12.23
C PRO A 50 21.15 -13.19 12.92
N SER A 51 21.57 -12.73 14.10
CA SER A 51 22.65 -13.38 14.83
C SER A 51 22.25 -14.82 15.14
N ALA A 52 23.18 -15.76 14.93
CA ALA A 52 22.92 -17.19 15.05
C ALA A 52 22.47 -17.64 16.47
N ASN A 53 22.71 -16.82 17.50
CA ASN A 53 22.48 -17.16 18.90
C ASN A 53 21.53 -16.21 19.65
N GLU A 54 21.03 -15.14 19.04
CA GLU A 54 20.19 -14.17 19.76
C GLU A 54 19.03 -13.72 18.88
N ALA A 55 17.97 -14.55 18.83
CA ALA A 55 16.67 -14.00 18.53
C ALA A 55 16.26 -13.16 19.76
N PRO A 56 16.15 -11.82 19.66
CA PRO A 56 16.00 -10.92 20.81
C PRO A 56 14.75 -11.20 21.68
N PHE A 57 13.84 -12.04 21.17
CA PHE A 57 12.58 -12.40 21.83
C PHE A 57 12.29 -13.91 21.82
N ALA A 58 13.32 -14.76 21.70
CA ALA A 58 13.14 -16.22 21.73
C ALA A 58 12.37 -16.67 22.99
N GLY A 59 11.27 -17.38 22.80
CA GLY A 59 10.44 -17.93 23.89
C GLY A 59 9.56 -16.91 24.63
N LYS A 60 9.58 -15.63 24.24
CA LYS A 60 8.74 -14.59 24.84
C LYS A 60 7.46 -14.39 24.04
N THR A 61 6.35 -14.19 24.73
CA THR A 61 5.14 -13.64 24.13
C THR A 61 5.35 -12.17 23.77
N GLY A 62 4.55 -11.63 22.86
CA GLY A 62 4.65 -10.22 22.46
C GLY A 62 4.52 -9.24 23.64
N ARG A 63 3.77 -9.59 24.69
CA ARG A 63 3.65 -8.77 25.90
C ARG A 63 4.93 -8.79 26.74
N GLU A 64 5.53 -9.96 26.95
CA GLU A 64 6.77 -10.11 27.73
C GLU A 64 7.94 -9.39 27.05
N ALA A 65 8.06 -9.54 25.73
CA ALA A 65 9.06 -8.84 24.93
C ALA A 65 8.94 -7.32 25.04
N LEU A 66 7.71 -6.79 24.98
CA LEU A 66 7.47 -5.34 25.09
C LEU A 66 7.72 -4.81 26.51
N ALA A 67 7.41 -5.58 27.55
CA ALA A 67 7.59 -5.18 28.94
C ALA A 67 9.06 -5.04 29.37
N GLU A 68 9.98 -5.70 28.69
CA GLU A 68 11.42 -5.54 28.90
C GLU A 68 11.98 -4.27 28.25
N LEU A 69 11.34 -3.81 27.17
CA LEU A 69 11.80 -2.68 26.38
C LEU A 69 11.14 -1.35 26.77
N PHE A 70 9.93 -1.40 27.32
CA PHE A 70 9.10 -0.23 27.52
C PHE A 70 8.44 -0.21 28.91
N PRO A 71 8.20 1.00 29.48
CA PRO A 71 7.39 1.15 30.69
C PRO A 71 5.97 0.57 30.53
N PRO A 72 5.34 0.11 31.63
CA PRO A 72 4.06 -0.61 31.58
C PRO A 72 2.94 0.17 30.88
N GLU A 73 2.89 1.49 31.04
CA GLU A 73 1.91 2.35 30.38
C GLU A 73 2.05 2.36 28.85
N THR A 74 3.29 2.21 28.35
CA THR A 74 3.59 2.16 26.92
C THR A 74 3.22 0.79 26.36
N VAL A 75 3.52 -0.28 27.09
CA VAL A 75 3.15 -1.66 26.71
C VAL A 75 1.65 -1.80 26.55
N GLU A 76 0.87 -1.31 27.52
CA GLU A 76 -0.59 -1.35 27.44
C GLU A 76 -1.13 -0.51 26.27
N THR A 77 -0.49 0.61 25.95
CA THR A 77 -0.86 1.45 24.79
C THR A 77 -0.56 0.76 23.45
N LEU A 78 0.54 0.02 23.35
CA LEU A 78 0.94 -0.70 22.15
C LEU A 78 0.11 -1.97 21.93
N LEU A 79 -0.23 -2.67 23.00
CA LEU A 79 -1.09 -3.86 22.98
C LEU A 79 -2.58 -3.51 22.88
N ALA A 80 -2.95 -2.24 23.13
CA ALA A 80 -4.30 -1.77 22.89
C ALA A 80 -4.69 -2.08 21.44
N PRO A 81 -5.83 -2.74 21.18
CA PRO A 81 -6.25 -3.11 19.83
C PRO A 81 -6.51 -1.89 18.96
N ARG A 82 -5.46 -1.37 18.32
CA ARG A 82 -5.57 -0.36 17.27
C ARG A 82 -6.03 -1.10 16.02
N ARG A 83 -7.35 -1.14 15.82
CA ARG A 83 -7.99 -1.79 14.66
C ARG A 83 -7.58 -1.08 13.36
N GLY A 84 -6.45 -1.47 12.80
CA GLY A 84 -6.03 -1.21 11.43
C GLY A 84 -6.16 0.24 10.93
N ARG A 85 -6.22 0.38 9.61
CA ARG A 85 -6.50 1.66 8.94
C ARG A 85 -7.81 2.24 9.49
N PRO A 86 -7.86 3.56 9.78
CA PRO A 86 -9.11 4.24 10.14
C PRO A 86 -10.25 3.87 9.19
N LYS A 87 -11.41 3.53 9.75
CA LYS A 87 -12.59 3.19 8.95
C LYS A 87 -12.96 4.40 8.10
N SER A 88 -13.12 4.21 6.78
CA SER A 88 -13.60 5.27 5.90
C SER A 88 -15.01 5.70 6.32
N GLU A 89 -15.27 7.00 6.35
CA GLU A 89 -16.59 7.57 6.70
C GLU A 89 -17.68 7.11 5.72
N ARG A 90 -17.32 6.91 4.44
CA ARG A 90 -18.24 6.49 3.37
C ARG A 90 -17.64 5.32 2.59
N PRO A 91 -17.69 4.09 3.14
CA PRO A 91 -17.14 2.92 2.46
C PRO A 91 -17.93 2.59 1.21
N LYS A 92 -17.28 1.98 0.21
CA LYS A 92 -17.97 1.36 -0.93
C LYS A 92 -18.91 0.28 -0.42
N ILE A 93 -20.15 0.27 -0.90
CA ILE A 93 -21.16 -0.72 -0.53
C ILE A 93 -21.04 -1.91 -1.50
N GLN A 94 -20.82 -3.11 -0.97
CA GLN A 94 -20.90 -4.33 -1.75
C GLN A 94 -22.37 -4.79 -1.77
N PHE A 95 -22.99 -4.81 -2.93
CA PHE A 95 -24.33 -5.31 -3.14
C PHE A 95 -24.42 -6.07 -4.47
N THR A 96 -25.45 -6.91 -4.60
CA THR A 96 -25.69 -7.68 -5.82
C THR A 96 -26.69 -6.94 -6.70
N ALA A 97 -26.28 -6.55 -7.90
CA ALA A 97 -27.12 -5.95 -8.93
C ALA A 97 -27.04 -6.75 -10.23
N ARG A 98 -28.12 -6.72 -11.01
CA ARG A 98 -28.15 -7.25 -12.38
C ARG A 98 -28.12 -6.06 -13.34
N PHE A 99 -27.24 -6.13 -14.33
CA PHE A 99 -27.13 -5.17 -15.43
C PHE A 99 -27.41 -5.91 -16.74
N ASP A 100 -27.85 -5.17 -17.75
CA ASP A 100 -27.99 -5.72 -19.09
C ASP A 100 -26.62 -6.17 -19.63
N ALA A 101 -26.64 -7.24 -20.44
CA ALA A 101 -25.42 -7.92 -20.87
C ALA A 101 -24.54 -7.02 -21.75
N ASP A 102 -25.16 -6.22 -22.62
CA ASP A 102 -24.51 -5.26 -23.51
C ASP A 102 -23.72 -4.19 -22.73
N ILE A 103 -24.27 -3.67 -21.63
CA ILE A 103 -23.60 -2.71 -20.75
C ILE A 103 -22.34 -3.33 -20.16
N VAL A 104 -22.46 -4.55 -19.61
CA VAL A 104 -21.32 -5.23 -18.97
C VAL A 104 -20.24 -5.57 -20.00
N GLU A 105 -20.63 -6.05 -21.17
CA GLU A 105 -19.71 -6.37 -22.28
C GLU A 105 -18.96 -5.12 -22.77
N HIS A 106 -19.66 -4.00 -22.95
CA HIS A 106 -19.07 -2.73 -23.36
C HIS A 106 -18.00 -2.26 -22.37
N PHE A 107 -18.29 -2.28 -21.06
CA PHE A 107 -17.27 -1.88 -20.10
C PHE A 107 -16.13 -2.89 -20.03
N ARG A 108 -16.41 -4.21 -20.02
CA ARG A 108 -15.36 -5.24 -19.99
C ARG A 108 -14.38 -5.12 -21.17
N SER A 109 -14.84 -4.74 -22.36
CA SER A 109 -13.95 -4.53 -23.51
C SER A 109 -12.96 -3.37 -23.33
N THR A 110 -13.20 -2.45 -22.37
CA THR A 110 -12.24 -1.39 -22.00
C THR A 110 -11.04 -1.91 -21.19
N GLY A 111 -11.00 -3.20 -20.86
CA GLY A 111 -9.88 -3.86 -20.20
C GLY A 111 -9.79 -3.56 -18.69
N LYS A 112 -8.56 -3.63 -18.14
CA LYS A 112 -8.31 -3.42 -16.71
C LYS A 112 -8.89 -2.08 -16.23
N GLY A 113 -9.61 -2.12 -15.11
CA GLY A 113 -10.26 -0.93 -14.54
C GLY A 113 -11.66 -0.64 -15.09
N TRP A 114 -12.26 -1.53 -15.87
CA TRP A 114 -13.60 -1.32 -16.44
C TRP A 114 -14.69 -0.99 -15.41
N GLN A 115 -14.63 -1.59 -14.21
CA GLN A 115 -15.58 -1.29 -13.13
C GLN A 115 -15.43 0.14 -12.60
N VAL A 116 -14.22 0.68 -12.58
CA VAL A 116 -13.95 2.07 -12.16
C VAL A 116 -14.50 3.03 -13.20
N ARG A 117 -14.30 2.75 -14.50
CA ARG A 117 -14.89 3.55 -15.59
C ARG A 117 -16.42 3.51 -15.56
N MET A 118 -17.00 2.34 -15.27
CA MET A 118 -18.45 2.22 -15.09
C MET A 118 -18.95 3.07 -13.92
N GLU A 119 -18.26 3.04 -12.77
CA GLU A 119 -18.58 3.90 -11.62
C GLU A 119 -18.50 5.40 -11.97
N GLU A 120 -17.48 5.82 -12.72
CA GLU A 120 -17.33 7.21 -13.17
C GLU A 120 -18.46 7.68 -14.08
N VAL A 121 -18.94 6.82 -14.99
CA VAL A 121 -20.09 7.12 -15.84
C VAL A 121 -21.36 7.26 -15.00
N LEU A 122 -21.59 6.36 -14.04
CA LEU A 122 -22.73 6.45 -13.12
C LEU A 122 -22.68 7.72 -12.26
N ARG A 123 -21.50 8.16 -11.82
CA ARG A 123 -21.33 9.44 -11.11
C ARG A 123 -21.65 10.62 -12.00
N LYS A 124 -21.09 10.66 -13.21
CA LYS A 124 -21.36 11.72 -14.19
C LYS A 124 -22.85 11.82 -14.51
N ALA A 125 -23.52 10.68 -14.66
CA ALA A 125 -24.97 10.59 -14.82
C ALA A 125 -25.73 11.30 -13.69
N ILE A 126 -25.41 10.99 -12.42
CA ILE A 126 -25.99 11.65 -11.25
C ILE A 126 -25.71 13.16 -11.27
N ASP A 127 -24.48 13.56 -11.65
CA ASP A 127 -24.07 14.97 -11.67
C ASP A 127 -24.81 15.79 -12.75
N ILE A 128 -25.11 15.20 -13.91
CA ILE A 128 -25.87 15.86 -14.99
C ILE A 128 -27.38 15.86 -14.76
N GLY A 129 -27.84 15.31 -13.64
CA GLY A 129 -29.25 15.28 -13.27
C GLY A 129 -30.06 14.21 -13.99
N LEU A 130 -29.46 13.04 -14.24
CA LEU A 130 -30.27 11.81 -14.22
C LEU A 130 -30.98 11.67 -12.87
#